data_AF-A0A967LD49-F1
#
_entry.id   AF-A0A967LD49-F1
#
_cell.length_a   1.000
_cell.length_b   1.000
_cell.length_c   1.000
_cell.angle_alpha   90.00
_cell.angle_beta   90.00
_cell.angle_gamma   90.00
#
_symmetry.space_group_name_H-M   'P 1'
#
loop_
_entity.id
_entity.type
_entity.pdbx_description
1 polymer ?
#
loop_
_entity_poly.entity_id
_entity_poly.type
_entity_poly.pdbx_seq_one_letter_code
_entity_poly.pdbx_strand_id
1 'polypeptide(L)'
;MKFLWRLPDGLAIESVWIPDGRRTTLCISSQAGCAYGCTFCATGRMGFQRHLEPWEIAAQVRAMALDPDFGRPSNIVFMGMGEPLHNWQSVDAALTILNDPRGFGIGARHITVSTVGL
;
A
#
# COMPACT_ATOMS: atom_id res chain seq x y z
N MET A 1 4.88 0.12 13.68
CA MET A 1 5.92 -0.78 13.14
C MET A 1 6.13 -0.46 11.67
N LYS A 2 7.36 -0.47 11.16
CA LYS A 2 7.67 -0.24 9.74
C LYS A 2 8.31 -1.50 9.14
N PHE A 3 7.88 -1.87 7.95
CA PHE A 3 8.31 -3.08 7.24
C PHE A 3 9.02 -2.71 5.95
N LEU A 4 10.02 -3.50 5.59
CA LEU A 4 10.72 -3.43 4.32
C LEU A 4 10.44 -4.72 3.54
N TRP A 5 9.85 -4.59 2.37
CA TRP A 5 9.55 -5.70 1.47
C TRP A 5 10.58 -5.72 0.36
N ARG A 6 11.23 -6.85 0.16
CA ARG A 6 12.04 -7.08 -1.04
C ARG A 6 11.17 -7.70 -2.11
N LEU A 7 11.11 -7.05 -3.27
CA LEU A 7 10.35 -7.50 -4.44
C LEU A 7 11.18 -8.49 -5.27
N PRO A 8 10.55 -9.32 -6.14
CA PRO A 8 11.26 -10.34 -6.92
C PRO A 8 12.37 -9.80 -7.82
N ASP A 9 12.26 -8.56 -8.25
CA ASP A 9 13.23 -7.83 -9.08
C ASP A 9 14.34 -7.14 -8.25
N GLY A 10 14.38 -7.39 -6.94
CA GLY A 10 15.42 -6.88 -6.04
C GLY A 10 15.16 -5.47 -5.49
N LEU A 11 14.14 -4.77 -6.00
CA LEU A 11 13.68 -3.50 -5.45
C LEU A 11 13.07 -3.68 -4.06
N ALA A 12 12.88 -2.58 -3.35
CA ALA A 12 12.25 -2.59 -2.05
C ALA A 12 11.20 -1.50 -1.90
N ILE A 13 10.14 -1.84 -1.16
CA ILE A 13 9.07 -0.94 -0.76
C ILE A 13 8.81 -1.04 0.72
N GLU A 14 8.05 -0.09 1.25
CA GLU A 14 7.76 -0.02 2.67
C GLU A 14 6.27 -0.08 2.95
N SER A 15 5.92 -0.64 4.11
CA SER A 15 4.58 -0.48 4.70
C SER A 15 4.72 -0.09 6.17
N VAL A 16 3.71 0.59 6.70
CA VAL A 16 3.70 1.02 8.10
C VAL A 16 2.42 0.59 8.79
N TRP A 17 2.57 -0.18 9.86
CA TRP A 17 1.49 -0.56 10.76
C TRP A 17 1.35 0.45 11.89
N ILE A 18 0.16 1.05 12.00
CA ILE A 18 -0.17 2.15 12.90
C ILE A 18 -1.34 1.71 13.80
N PRO A 19 -1.07 1.26 15.04
CA PRO A 19 -2.12 0.97 16.01
C PRO A 19 -2.65 2.27 16.64
N ASP A 20 -3.96 2.35 16.83
CA ASP A 20 -4.67 3.46 17.49
C ASP A 20 -5.93 2.95 18.21
N GLY A 21 -5.78 2.59 19.49
CA GLY A 21 -6.85 2.03 20.30
C GLY A 21 -7.40 0.73 19.68
N ARG A 22 -8.67 0.77 19.23
CA ARG A 22 -9.34 -0.35 18.57
C ARG A 22 -9.11 -0.40 17.05
N ARG A 23 -8.50 0.64 16.48
CA ARG A 23 -8.21 0.75 15.05
C ARG A 23 -6.76 0.37 14.79
N THR A 24 -6.54 -0.38 13.72
CA THR A 24 -5.23 -0.64 13.14
C THR A 24 -5.24 -0.21 11.68
N THR A 25 -4.35 0.70 11.33
CA THR A 25 -4.20 1.21 9.97
C THR A 25 -2.91 0.67 9.36
N LEU A 26 -3.01 0.10 8.17
CA LEU A 26 -1.85 -0.25 7.36
C LEU A 26 -1.67 0.77 6.23
N CYS A 27 -0.54 1.47 6.26
CA CYS A 27 -0.09 2.33 5.18
C CYS A 27 0.67 1.50 4.16
N ILE A 28 0.18 1.45 2.92
CA ILE A 28 0.73 0.61 1.84
C ILE A 28 1.23 1.45 0.66
N SER A 29 2.20 0.87 -0.06
CA SER A 29 2.81 1.42 -1.26
C SER A 29 2.09 0.94 -2.52
N SER A 30 2.07 1.79 -3.55
CA SER A 30 1.53 1.50 -4.90
C SER A 30 2.60 1.46 -5.98
N GLN A 31 3.81 1.97 -5.72
CA GLN A 31 4.93 1.99 -6.66
C GLN A 31 6.26 1.77 -5.92
N ALA A 32 7.28 1.31 -6.66
CA ALA A 32 8.66 1.37 -6.20
C ALA A 32 9.25 2.73 -6.61
N GLY A 33 9.32 3.65 -5.66
CA GLY A 33 9.63 5.07 -5.92
C GLY A 33 8.39 5.87 -6.33
N CYS A 34 8.57 7.10 -6.82
CA CYS A 34 7.47 7.96 -7.29
C CYS A 34 7.96 8.97 -8.35
N ALA A 35 7.18 9.16 -9.42
CA ALA A 35 7.56 9.99 -10.57
C ALA A 35 7.34 11.50 -10.36
N TYR A 36 6.46 11.89 -9.43
CA TYR A 36 5.97 13.26 -9.34
C TYR A 36 6.88 14.22 -8.58
N GLY A 37 7.98 13.73 -8.00
CA GLY A 37 9.08 14.59 -7.54
C GLY A 37 8.69 15.66 -6.51
N CYS A 38 7.66 15.44 -5.69
CA CYS A 38 7.28 16.39 -4.65
C CYS A 38 8.50 16.71 -3.76
N THR A 39 8.90 17.98 -3.68
CA THR A 39 10.20 18.40 -3.14
C THR A 39 10.40 18.07 -1.66
N PHE A 40 9.29 17.95 -0.92
CA PHE A 40 9.24 17.55 0.49
C PHE A 40 9.18 16.02 0.70
N CYS A 41 8.95 15.23 -0.35
CA CYS A 41 8.77 13.79 -0.26
C CYS A 41 10.09 13.04 -0.54
N ALA A 42 10.52 12.21 0.41
CA ALA A 42 11.71 11.37 0.24
C ALA A 42 11.56 10.40 -0.95
N THR A 43 10.40 9.76 -1.10
CA THR A 43 10.10 8.86 -2.23
C THR A 43 10.14 9.59 -3.57
N GLY A 44 9.73 10.86 -3.62
CA GLY A 44 9.85 11.69 -4.81
C GLY A 44 11.31 11.95 -5.21
N ARG A 45 12.21 12.10 -4.23
CA ARG A 45 13.65 12.28 -4.47
C ARG A 45 14.36 11.00 -4.92
N MET A 46 13.82 9.83 -4.57
CA MET A 46 14.34 8.53 -5.03
C MET A 46 14.09 8.29 -6.52
N GLY A 47 13.20 9.08 -7.13
CA GLY A 47 12.74 8.86 -8.50
C GLY A 47 11.76 7.70 -8.62
N PHE A 48 11.28 7.48 -9.84
CA PHE A 48 10.40 6.38 -10.19
C PHE A 48 11.19 5.22 -10.77
N GLN A 49 10.88 4.00 -10.34
CA GLN A 49 11.44 2.79 -10.93
C GLN A 49 10.37 2.01 -11.70
N ARG A 50 9.29 1.62 -11.02
CA ARG A 50 8.16 0.94 -11.66
C ARG A 50 6.88 0.99 -10.82
N HIS A 51 5.78 0.64 -11.47
CA HIS A 51 4.53 0.29 -10.82
C HIS A 51 4.63 -1.03 -10.08
N LEU A 52 3.92 -1.12 -8.96
CA LEU A 52 3.67 -2.40 -8.32
C LEU A 52 2.54 -3.12 -9.05
N GLU A 53 2.66 -4.43 -9.08
CA GLU A 53 1.63 -5.30 -9.58
C GLU A 53 0.51 -5.50 -8.55
N PRO A 54 -0.73 -5.86 -8.94
CA PRO A 54 -1.85 -6.00 -8.00
C PRO A 54 -1.54 -6.90 -6.81
N TRP A 55 -0.83 -8.01 -7.05
CA TRP A 55 -0.46 -8.95 -6.00
C TRP A 55 0.63 -8.41 -5.07
N GLU A 56 1.53 -7.55 -5.53
CA GLU A 56 2.54 -6.90 -4.69
C GLU A 56 1.89 -5.87 -3.76
N ILE A 57 0.85 -5.18 -4.23
CA ILE A 57 0.04 -4.26 -3.41
C ILE A 57 -0.73 -5.07 -2.35
N ALA A 58 -1.50 -6.08 -2.76
CA ALA A 58 -2.30 -6.88 -1.85
C ALA A 58 -1.44 -7.72 -0.88
N ALA A 59 -0.23 -8.12 -1.28
CA ALA A 59 0.69 -8.89 -0.44
C ALA A 59 1.10 -8.14 0.83
N GLN A 60 1.20 -6.81 0.80
CA GLN A 60 1.49 -6.00 2.00
C GLN A 60 0.44 -6.22 3.08
N VAL A 61 -0.84 -6.29 2.70
CA VAL A 61 -1.97 -6.57 3.61
C VAL A 61 -2.00 -8.05 3.99
N ARG A 62 -1.79 -8.94 3.02
CA ARG A 62 -1.74 -10.40 3.24
C ARG A 62 -0.71 -10.78 4.30
N ALA A 63 0.49 -10.22 4.20
CA ALA A 63 1.57 -10.56 5.09
C ALA A 63 1.22 -10.18 6.54
N MET A 64 0.64 -9.01 6.78
CA MET A 64 0.17 -8.62 8.11
C MET A 64 -0.97 -9.51 8.62
N ALA A 65 -1.91 -9.88 7.75
CA ALA A 65 -3.04 -10.71 8.13
C ALA A 65 -2.65 -12.15 8.53
N LEU A 66 -1.51 -12.65 8.04
CA LEU A 66 -1.00 -14.00 8.33
C LEU A 66 0.07 -14.03 9.42
N ASP A 67 0.61 -12.87 9.80
CA ASP A 67 1.62 -12.78 10.84
C ASP A 67 0.96 -12.92 12.24
N PRO A 68 1.46 -13.82 13.11
CA PRO A 68 0.85 -14.09 14.42
C PRO A 68 0.95 -12.92 15.41
N ASP A 69 1.93 -12.02 15.23
CA ASP A 69 2.08 -10.84 16.09
C ASP A 69 1.20 -9.67 15.60
N PHE A 70 0.73 -9.77 14.36
CA PHE A 70 -0.19 -8.82 13.75
C PHE A 70 -1.53 -9.52 13.46
N GLY A 71 -2.26 -8.98 12.51
CA GLY A 71 -3.51 -9.53 12.07
C GLY A 71 -4.09 -8.68 10.96
N ARG A 72 -5.35 -8.95 10.61
CA ARG A 72 -6.02 -8.18 9.57
C ARG A 72 -6.15 -6.71 10.01
N PRO A 73 -5.64 -5.74 9.23
CA PRO A 73 -5.82 -4.32 9.55
C PRO A 73 -7.30 -3.95 9.43
N SER A 74 -7.75 -3.05 10.31
CA SER A 74 -9.10 -2.48 10.21
C SER A 74 -9.22 -1.38 9.14
N ASN A 75 -8.12 -0.73 8.78
CA ASN A 75 -8.06 0.37 7.82
C ASN A 75 -6.83 0.25 6.91
N ILE A 76 -6.96 0.69 5.66
CA ILE A 76 -5.88 0.73 4.68
C ILE A 76 -5.79 2.14 4.11
N VAL A 77 -4.57 2.66 4.00
CA VAL A 77 -4.30 3.93 3.33
C VAL A 77 -3.21 3.77 2.27
N PHE A 78 -3.49 4.22 1.05
CA PHE A 78 -2.49 4.31 -0.02
C PHE A 78 -1.71 5.62 0.13
N MET A 79 -0.86 5.67 1.16
CA MET A 79 -0.01 6.82 1.51
C MET A 79 1.44 6.39 1.74
N GLY A 80 1.81 5.20 1.26
CA GLY A 80 3.18 4.71 1.26
C GLY A 80 3.97 5.29 0.10
N MET A 81 4.76 4.44 -0.57
CA MET A 81 5.53 4.84 -1.73
C MET A 81 4.67 4.82 -3.00
N GLY A 82 4.74 5.89 -3.78
CA GLY A 82 4.10 6.00 -5.10
C GLY A 82 2.87 6.89 -5.16
N GLU A 83 2.47 7.23 -6.39
CA GLU A 83 1.20 7.88 -6.69
C GLU A 83 0.17 6.81 -7.14
N PRO A 84 -0.87 6.52 -6.35
CA PRO A 84 -1.84 5.48 -6.67
C PRO A 84 -2.56 5.67 -8.01
N LEU A 85 -2.96 6.91 -8.37
CA LEU A 85 -3.69 7.13 -9.61
C LEU A 85 -2.81 6.98 -10.86
N HIS A 86 -1.49 7.14 -10.72
CA HIS A 86 -0.54 6.83 -11.78
C HIS A 86 -0.38 5.31 -11.99
N ASN A 87 -0.80 4.49 -11.02
CA ASN A 87 -0.84 3.03 -11.12
C ASN A 87 -2.28 2.49 -11.01
N TRP A 88 -3.25 3.19 -11.62
CA TRP A 88 -4.67 2.91 -11.37
C TRP A 88 -5.08 1.47 -11.71
N GLN A 89 -4.59 0.91 -12.82
CA GLN A 89 -4.96 -0.45 -13.22
C GLN A 89 -4.60 -1.49 -12.14
N SER A 90 -3.42 -1.41 -11.55
CA SER A 90 -3.01 -2.33 -10.48
C SER A 90 -3.70 -2.01 -9.15
N VAL A 91 -3.90 -0.72 -8.87
CA VAL A 91 -4.58 -0.26 -7.66
C VAL A 91 -6.05 -0.69 -7.66
N ASP A 92 -6.78 -0.55 -8.75
CA ASP A 92 -8.19 -0.96 -8.88
C ASP A 92 -8.37 -2.47 -8.67
N ALA A 93 -7.50 -3.28 -9.28
CA ALA A 93 -7.47 -4.72 -9.05
C ALA A 93 -7.17 -5.05 -7.57
N ALA A 94 -6.22 -4.35 -6.95
CA ALA A 94 -5.92 -4.54 -5.53
C ALA A 94 -7.10 -4.11 -4.64
N LEU A 95 -7.73 -2.96 -4.90
CA LEU A 95 -8.92 -2.49 -4.18
C LEU A 95 -10.06 -3.51 -4.24
N THR A 96 -10.27 -4.13 -5.40
CA THR A 96 -11.25 -5.21 -5.58
C THR A 96 -10.94 -6.39 -4.66
N ILE A 97 -9.69 -6.85 -4.61
CA ILE A 97 -9.25 -7.95 -3.72
C ILE A 97 -9.40 -7.57 -2.24
N LEU A 98 -9.06 -6.35 -1.88
CA LEU A 98 -9.15 -5.85 -0.50
C LEU A 98 -10.59 -5.74 -0.01
N ASN A 99 -11.51 -5.38 -0.92
CA ASN A 99 -12.92 -5.18 -0.59
C ASN A 99 -13.77 -6.47 -0.71
N ASP A 100 -13.43 -7.41 -1.59
CA ASP A 100 -14.21 -8.64 -1.81
C ASP A 100 -14.38 -9.41 -0.48
N PRO A 101 -15.60 -9.82 -0.09
CA PRO A 101 -15.85 -10.63 1.11
C PRO A 101 -15.12 -11.98 1.13
N ARG A 102 -14.76 -12.53 -0.04
CA ARG A 102 -13.94 -13.74 -0.20
C ARG A 102 -12.44 -13.43 -0.18
N GLY A 103 -12.06 -12.16 -0.30
CA GLY A 103 -10.72 -11.64 -0.13
C GLY A 103 -10.49 -11.19 1.30
N PHE A 104 -10.13 -9.91 1.50
CA PHE A 104 -9.90 -9.37 2.85
C PHE A 104 -11.18 -8.86 3.53
N GLY A 105 -12.24 -8.62 2.76
CA GLY A 105 -13.53 -8.15 3.26
C GLY A 105 -13.46 -6.80 3.99
N ILE A 106 -12.53 -5.92 3.59
CA ILE A 106 -12.37 -4.59 4.19
C ILE A 106 -13.35 -3.65 3.50
N GLY A 107 -14.31 -3.12 4.25
CA GLY A 107 -15.33 -2.21 3.70
C GLY A 107 -14.69 -0.97 3.07
N ALA A 108 -15.21 -0.50 1.93
CA ALA A 108 -14.63 0.62 1.17
C ALA A 108 -14.41 1.90 1.99
N ARG A 109 -15.27 2.19 2.98
CA ARG A 109 -15.11 3.33 3.91
C ARG A 109 -13.84 3.25 4.79
N HIS A 110 -13.23 2.08 4.87
CA HIS A 110 -11.99 1.84 5.60
C HIS A 110 -10.75 1.84 4.71
N ILE A 111 -10.91 2.06 3.41
CA ILE A 111 -9.82 2.14 2.44
C ILE A 111 -9.75 3.57 1.90
N THR A 112 -8.61 4.23 2.06
CA THR A 112 -8.39 5.60 1.58
C THR A 112 -7.32 5.61 0.50
N VAL A 113 -7.65 6.12 -0.68
CA VAL A 113 -6.70 6.36 -1.77
C VAL A 113 -6.32 7.83 -1.76
N SER A 114 -5.04 8.14 -1.52
CA SER A 114 -4.50 9.49 -1.60
C SER A 114 -3.95 9.74 -3.00
N THR A 115 -4.06 10.97 -3.51
CA THR A 115 -3.48 11.35 -4.80
C THR A 115 -2.90 12.76 -4.77
N VAL A 116 -1.89 13.01 -5.60
CA VAL A 116 -1.38 14.35 -5.90
C VAL A 116 -2.30 15.18 -6.81
N GLY A 117 -3.34 14.56 -7.41
CA GLY A 117 -4.33 15.22 -8.27
C GLY A 117 -4.06 15.04 -9.76
N LEU A 118 -4.32 13.83 -10.27
CA LEU A 118 -4.29 13.48 -11.70
C LEU A 118 -5.66 13.63 -12.37
#